data_AF-H0Q4T0-F1
#
_entry.id   AF-H0Q4T0-F1
#
_cell.length_a   1.000
_cell.length_b   1.000
_cell.length_c   1.000
_cell.angle_alpha   90.00
_cell.angle_beta   90.00
_cell.angle_gamma   90.00
#
_symmetry.space_group_name_H-M   'P 1'
#
loop_
_entity.id
_entity.type
_entity.pdbx_description
1 polymer ?
#
loop_
_entity_poly.entity_id
_entity_poly.type
_entity_poly.pdbx_seq_one_letter_code
_entity_poly.pdbx_strand_id
1 'polypeptide(L)' 'MQHFEYLVRSDLHDMAEDVARPFGSRERDRLKAYTEVVAAELNKLGAQGWELVKAPDIATNRNWIFMRPVA' A
#
# COMPACT_ATOMS: atom_id res chain seq x y z
N MET A 1 5.04 5.81 -29.40
CA MET A 1 4.67 6.52 -28.16
C MET A 1 4.66 5.49 -27.05
N GLN A 2 5.26 5.77 -25.89
CA GLN A 2 5.16 4.87 -24.74
C GLN A 2 3.78 5.06 -24.09
N HIS A 3 3.08 3.96 -23.85
CA HIS A 3 1.81 3.94 -23.14
C HIS A 3 2.07 3.58 -21.68
N PHE A 4 1.31 4.17 -20.76
CA PHE A 4 1.42 3.93 -19.32
C PHE A 4 0.07 3.56 -18.74
N GLU A 5 0.09 2.63 -17.80
CA GLU A 5 -1.05 2.27 -16.96
C GLU A 5 -0.85 2.87 -15.57
N TYR A 6 -1.94 3.34 -14.96
CA TYR A 6 -1.94 3.90 -13.61
C TYR A 6 -2.87 3.09 -12.70
N LEU A 7 -2.43 2.87 -11.46
CA LEU A 7 -3.18 2.17 -10.44
C LEU A 7 -3.26 3.02 -9.17
N VAL A 8 -4.47 3.18 -8.64
CA VAL A 8 -4.70 3.85 -7.35
C VAL A 8 -5.10 2.80 -6.31
N ARG A 9 -4.35 2.71 -5.21
CA ARG A 9 -4.64 1.80 -4.09
C ARG A 9 -4.97 2.60 -2.83
N SER A 10 -6.25 2.68 -2.50
CA SER A 10 -6.74 3.26 -1.23
C SER A 10 -7.18 2.20 -0.23
N ASP A 11 -7.40 0.98 -0.72
CA ASP A 11 -7.76 -0.24 0.02
C ASP A 11 -6.63 -0.75 0.94
N LEU A 12 -5.37 -0.40 0.67
CA LEU A 12 -4.20 -0.79 1.48
C LEU A 12 -4.38 -0.45 2.96
N HIS A 13 -4.96 0.71 3.27
CA HIS A 13 -5.20 1.13 4.65
C HIS A 13 -6.22 0.22 5.34
N ASP A 14 -7.35 -0.05 4.68
CA ASP A 14 -8.43 -0.86 5.27
C ASP A 14 -7.96 -2.30 5.49
N MET A 15 -7.20 -2.86 4.53
CA MET A 15 -6.57 -4.18 4.68
C MET A 15 -5.60 -4.24 5.86
N ALA A 16 -4.74 -3.22 6.02
CA ALA A 16 -3.77 -3.18 7.09
C ALA A 16 -4.44 -2.95 8.45
N GLU A 17 -5.47 -2.11 8.53
CA GLU A 17 -6.26 -1.92 9.76
C GLU A 17 -6.99 -3.21 10.17
N ASP A 18 -7.59 -3.95 9.24
CA ASP A 18 -8.30 -5.19 9.58
C ASP A 18 -7.37 -6.26 10.21
N VAL A 19 -6.11 -6.32 9.76
CA VAL A 19 -5.09 -7.22 10.35
C VAL A 19 -4.53 -6.67 11.66
N ALA A 20 -4.44 -5.35 11.80
CA ALA A 20 -3.91 -4.70 13.00
C ALA A 20 -4.92 -4.63 14.16
N ARG A 21 -6.23 -4.56 13.85
CA ARG A 21 -7.34 -4.40 14.82
C ARG A 21 -7.32 -5.40 15.99
N PRO A 22 -7.01 -6.70 15.81
CA PRO A 22 -6.92 -7.66 16.91
C PRO A 22 -5.84 -7.33 17.95
N PHE A 23 -4.83 -6.54 17.59
CA PHE A 23 -3.73 -6.14 18.47
C PHE A 23 -4.01 -4.82 19.22
N GLY A 24 -5.25 -4.32 19.23
CA GLY A 24 -5.61 -2.96 19.68
C GLY A 24 -5.17 -2.53 21.09
N SER A 25 -4.80 -3.45 21.98
CA SER A 25 -4.23 -3.14 23.31
C SER A 25 -2.70 -3.13 23.35
N ARG A 26 -2.03 -3.56 22.27
CA ARG A 26 -0.58 -3.69 22.13
C ARG A 26 -0.13 -2.85 20.95
N GLU A 27 0.00 -1.54 21.16
CA GLU A 27 0.29 -0.58 20.08
C GLU A 27 1.52 -0.97 19.24
N ARG A 28 2.58 -1.50 19.86
CA ARG A 28 3.75 -1.98 19.12
C ARG A 28 3.41 -3.12 18.15
N ASP A 29 2.63 -4.10 18.61
CA ASP A 29 2.26 -5.26 17.81
C ASP A 29 1.25 -4.86 16.72
N ARG A 30 0.34 -3.92 17.02
CA ARG A 30 -0.57 -3.31 16.06
C ARG A 30 0.19 -2.61 14.93
N LEU A 31 1.11 -1.71 15.26
CA LEU A 31 1.92 -0.99 14.27
C LEU A 31 2.77 -1.95 13.43
N LYS A 32 3.33 -3.00 14.06
CA LYS A 32 4.08 -4.03 13.36
C LYS A 32 3.19 -4.76 12.35
N ALA A 33 2.04 -5.27 12.78
CA ALA A 33 1.11 -5.99 11.92
C ALA A 33 0.61 -5.13 10.75
N TYR A 34 0.27 -3.86 11.02
CA TYR A 34 -0.10 -2.89 9.99
C TYR A 34 1.01 -2.70 8.95
N THR A 35 2.24 -2.46 9.43
CA THR A 35 3.40 -2.19 8.57
C THR A 35 3.76 -3.40 7.71
N GLU A 36 3.64 -4.62 8.26
CA GLU A 36 3.90 -5.86 7.53
C GLU A 36 2.94 -6.04 6.34
N VAL A 37 1.66 -5.72 6.51
CA VAL A 37 0.67 -5.78 5.42
C VAL A 37 1.01 -4.77 4.32
N VAL A 38 1.28 -3.52 4.70
CA VAL A 38 1.64 -2.47 3.73
C VAL A 38 2.91 -2.87 2.97
N ALA A 39 3.95 -3.30 3.67
CA ALA A 39 5.21 -3.71 3.05
C ALA A 39 5.02 -4.91 2.10
N ALA A 40 4.23 -5.91 2.49
CA ALA A 40 3.95 -7.07 1.65
C ALA A 40 3.26 -6.69 0.34
N GLU A 41 2.24 -5.83 0.40
CA GLU A 41 1.52 -5.38 -0.79
C GLU A 41 2.37 -4.48 -1.69
N LEU A 42 3.18 -3.58 -1.12
CA LEU A 42 4.12 -2.75 -1.91
C LEU A 42 5.16 -3.61 -2.63
N ASN A 43 5.71 -4.62 -1.95
CA ASN A 43 6.65 -5.56 -2.56
C ASN A 43 6.01 -6.36 -3.69
N LYS A 44 4.75 -6.79 -3.52
CA LYS A 44 3.99 -7.50 -4.56
C LYS A 44 3.76 -6.61 -5.79
N LEU A 45 3.41 -5.34 -5.59
CA LEU A 45 3.24 -4.37 -6.68
C LEU A 45 4.57 -4.13 -7.42
N GLY A 46 5.67 -3.93 -6.69
CA GLY A 46 6.99 -3.79 -7.28
C GLY A 46 7.41 -5.02 -8.09
N ALA A 47 7.12 -6.23 -7.62
CA ALA A 47 7.37 -7.47 -8.35
C ALA A 47 6.53 -7.61 -9.64
N GLN A 48 5.38 -6.92 -9.73
CA GLN A 48 4.54 -6.83 -10.94
C GLN A 48 4.95 -5.68 -11.88
N GLY A 49 6.03 -4.97 -11.57
CA GLY A 49 6.54 -3.85 -12.36
C GLY A 49 5.81 -2.53 -12.12
N TRP A 50 5.04 -2.41 -11.03
CA TRP A 50 4.44 -1.14 -10.63
C TRP A 50 5.46 -0.28 -9.88
N GLU A 51 5.61 0.96 -10.34
CA GLU A 51 6.46 1.97 -9.70
C GLU A 51 5.60 2.97 -8.91
N LEU A 52 6.03 3.30 -7.70
CA LEU A 52 5.34 4.29 -6.87
C LEU A 52 5.61 5.70 -7.40
N VAL A 53 4.58 6.37 -7.88
CA VAL A 53 4.66 7.75 -8.38
C VAL A 53 4.24 8.76 -7.32
N LYS A 54 3.28 8.39 -6.47
CA LYS A 54 2.81 9.25 -5.38
C LYS A 54 2.54 8.44 -4.12
N ALA A 55 3.21 8.85 -3.05
CA ALA A 55 2.96 8.37 -1.68
C ALA A 55 1.52 8.71 -1.23
N PRO A 56 0.97 7.98 -0.26
CA PRO A 56 -0.39 8.22 0.20
C PRO A 56 -0.51 9.55 0.93
N ASP A 57 -1.76 9.96 1.14
CA ASP A 57 -2.08 11.04 2.08
C ASP A 57 -1.62 10.68 3.51
N ILE A 58 -0.94 11.60 4.18
CA ILE A 58 -0.33 11.36 5.50
C ILE A 58 -1.39 11.10 6.58
N ALA A 59 -2.53 11.79 6.52
CA ALA A 59 -3.56 11.70 7.55
C ALA A 59 -4.36 10.40 7.45
N THR A 60 -4.51 9.85 6.24
CA THR A 60 -5.39 8.72 5.98
C THR A 60 -4.68 7.46 5.50
N ASN A 61 -3.40 7.56 5.11
CA ASN A 61 -2.63 6.50 4.45
C ASN A 61 -3.33 5.91 3.20
N ARG A 62 -4.13 6.73 2.50
CA ARG A 62 -4.91 6.37 1.31
C ARG A 62 -4.35 7.05 0.06
N ASN A 63 -4.80 6.60 -1.12
CA ASN A 63 -4.47 7.16 -2.42
C ASN A 63 -3.00 6.96 -2.83
N TRP A 64 -2.47 5.75 -2.66
CA TRP A 64 -1.20 5.36 -3.26
C TRP A 64 -1.36 5.33 -4.79
N ILE A 65 -0.49 6.01 -5.53
CA ILE A 65 -0.56 6.04 -7.00
C ILE A 65 0.67 5.37 -7.57
N PHE A 66 0.43 4.35 -8.39
CA PHE A 66 1.45 3.59 -9.10
C PHE A 66 1.31 3.78 -10.61
N MET A 67 2.42 3.55 -11.31
CA MET A 67 2.48 3.57 -12.77
C MET A 67 3.31 2.39 -13.26
N ARG A 68 2.99 1.86 -14.44
CA ARG A 68 3.87 0.94 -15.16
C ARG A 68 3.80 1.19 -16.67
N PRO A 69 4.88 0.94 -17.43
CA PRO A 69 4.83 0.97 -18.88
C PRO A 69 3.98 -0.17 -19.43
N VAL A 70 3.19 0.12 -20.46
CA VAL A 70 2.45 -0.87 -21.25
C VAL A 70 3.27 -1.15 -22.51
N ALA A 71 3.63 -2.42 -22.70
CA ALA A 71 4.37 -2.91 -23.86
C ALA A 71 3.51 -2.94 -25.13
#